data_AF-A0A0R3LP04-F1
#
_entry.id   AF-A0A0R3LP04-F1
#
_cell.length_a   1.000
_cell.length_b   1.000
_cell.length_c   1.000
_cell.angle_alpha   90.00
_cell.angle_beta   90.00
_cell.angle_gamma   90.00
#
_symmetry.space_group_name_H-M   'P 1'
#
loop_
_entity.id
_entity.type
_entity.pdbx_description
1 polymer ?
#
loop_
_entity_poly.entity_id
_entity_poly.type
_entity_poly.pdbx_seq_one_letter_code
_entity_poly.pdbx_strand_id
1 'polypeptide(L)'
;MRFHDAPPDTKQSLHREAEMKRLIKLLLDAPLGEDEKATVPAVIKNVMDETTSTPAAAERLKSMLSKVGKSTYDVAIKIIGDIGSATLKKMLGL
;
A
#
# COMPACT_ATOMS: atom_id res chain seq x y z
N MET A 1 -19.38 20.34 24.53
CA MET A 1 -18.10 19.62 24.35
C MET A 1 -17.87 19.41 22.87
N ARG A 2 -16.85 20.04 22.29
CA ARG A 2 -16.54 20.00 20.86
C ARG A 2 -15.06 19.60 20.76
N PHE A 3 -14.81 18.31 20.64
CA PHE A 3 -13.46 17.77 20.44
C PHE A 3 -13.14 17.83 18.95
N HIS A 4 -12.73 19.02 18.49
CA HIS A 4 -12.11 19.20 17.18
C HIS A 4 -10.74 19.83 17.44
N ASP A 5 -9.71 19.01 17.64
CA ASP A 5 -8.32 19.41 17.36
C ASP A 5 -7.42 18.16 17.42
N ALA A 6 -7.45 17.36 16.36
CA ALA A 6 -6.25 16.64 15.96
C ALA A 6 -5.64 17.51 14.86
N PRO A 7 -4.44 18.10 15.04
CA PRO A 7 -3.82 18.87 13.97
C PRO A 7 -3.66 17.96 12.74
N PRO A 8 -4.06 18.39 11.53
CA PRO A 8 -4.07 17.53 10.34
C PRO A 8 -2.68 17.21 9.79
N ASP A 9 -1.60 17.55 10.50
CA ASP A 9 -0.22 17.57 9.98
C ASP A 9 0.76 16.81 10.90
N THR A 10 0.34 15.67 11.44
CA THR A 10 1.32 14.73 12.00
C THR A 10 2.21 14.27 10.86
N LYS A 11 3.52 14.56 10.94
CA LYS A 11 4.56 14.12 9.97
C LYS A 11 4.43 12.65 9.54
N GLN A 12 3.84 11.81 10.40
CA GLN A 12 3.44 10.44 10.09
C GLN A 12 2.45 10.31 8.93
N SER A 13 1.41 11.14 8.86
CA SER A 13 0.41 11.12 7.78
C SER A 13 1.04 11.52 6.44
N LEU A 14 1.85 12.58 6.43
CA LEU A 14 2.59 13.02 5.24
C LEU A 14 3.61 11.96 4.78
N HIS A 15 4.34 11.35 5.72
CA HIS A 15 5.26 10.25 5.41
C HIS A 15 4.52 9.05 4.80
N ARG A 16 3.39 8.68 5.42
CA ARG A 16 2.54 7.58 4.96
C ARG A 16 1.99 7.82 3.55
N GLU A 17 1.51 9.02 3.28
CA GLU A 17 1.01 9.40 1.96
C GLU A 17 2.11 9.43 0.90
N ALA A 18 3.30 9.93 1.24
CA ALA A 18 4.45 9.95 0.33
C ALA A 18 4.87 8.52 -0.05
N GLU A 19 4.98 7.64 0.94
CA GLU A 19 5.35 6.24 0.74
C GLU A 19 4.24 5.45 -0.01
N MET A 20 2.95 5.73 0.25
CA MET A 20 1.86 5.19 -0.57
C MET A 20 1.97 5.62 -2.03
N LYS A 21 2.16 6.91 -2.30
CA LYS A 21 2.33 7.42 -3.67
C LYS A 21 3.54 6.79 -4.34
N ARG A 22 4.62 6.58 -3.60
CA ARG A 22 5.83 5.90 -4.08
C ARG A 22 5.55 4.45 -4.45
N LEU A 23 4.83 3.71 -3.61
CA LEU A 23 4.45 2.33 -3.88
C LEU A 23 3.51 2.22 -5.09
N ILE A 24 2.53 3.11 -5.21
CA ILE A 24 1.63 3.18 -6.37
C ILE A 24 2.45 3.43 -7.64
N LYS A 25 3.32 4.45 -7.65
CA LYS A 25 4.14 4.78 -8.81
C LYS A 25 5.05 3.61 -9.21
N LEU A 26 5.63 2.93 -8.22
CA LEU A 26 6.51 1.78 -8.42
C LEU A 26 5.77 0.57 -9.02
N LEU A 27 4.53 0.32 -8.63
CA LEU A 27 3.68 -0.72 -9.23
C LEU A 27 3.18 -0.32 -10.63
N LEU A 28 2.87 0.97 -10.85
CA LEU A 28 2.46 1.47 -12.17
C LEU A 28 3.60 1.43 -13.20
N ASP A 29 4.84 1.59 -12.76
CA ASP A 29 6.05 1.48 -13.60
C ASP A 29 6.40 0.03 -13.93
N ALA A 30 5.94 -0.92 -13.11
CA ALA A 30 6.15 -2.34 -13.34
C ALA A 30 5.38 -2.86 -14.57
N PRO A 31 5.82 -4.00 -15.15
CA PRO A 31 5.15 -4.65 -16.28
C PRO A 31 3.86 -5.38 -15.85
N LEU A 32 2.96 -4.67 -15.17
CA LEU A 32 1.61 -5.14 -14.83
C LEU A 32 0.64 -4.91 -16.00
N GLY A 33 -0.45 -5.67 -16.07
CA GLY A 33 -1.51 -5.42 -17.05
C GLY A 33 -2.22 -4.08 -16.82
N GLU A 34 -2.86 -3.51 -17.84
CA GLU A 34 -3.62 -2.24 -17.71
C GLU A 34 -4.72 -2.30 -16.65
N ASP A 35 -5.44 -3.43 -16.55
CA ASP A 35 -6.48 -3.66 -15.53
C ASP A 35 -5.90 -3.66 -14.11
N GLU A 36 -4.71 -4.25 -13.95
CA GLU A 36 -3.98 -4.24 -12.69
C GLU A 36 -3.55 -2.82 -12.34
N LYS A 37 -2.93 -2.10 -13.28
CA LYS A 37 -2.52 -0.70 -13.08
C LYS A 37 -3.68 0.21 -12.69
N ALA A 38 -4.86 0.03 -13.27
CA ALA A 38 -6.06 0.78 -12.91
C ALA A 38 -6.52 0.51 -11.46
N THR A 39 -6.30 -0.71 -10.96
CA THR A 39 -6.72 -1.12 -9.62
C THR A 39 -5.67 -0.92 -8.53
N VAL A 40 -4.39 -0.75 -8.88
CA VAL A 40 -3.27 -0.46 -7.95
C VAL A 40 -3.63 0.62 -6.90
N PRO A 41 -4.06 1.84 -7.26
CA PRO A 41 -4.30 2.88 -6.26
C PRO A 41 -5.42 2.53 -5.28
N ALA A 42 -6.46 1.83 -5.75
CA ALA A 42 -7.56 1.39 -4.90
C ALA A 42 -7.13 0.25 -3.96
N VAL A 43 -6.35 -0.70 -4.46
CA VAL A 43 -5.77 -1.79 -3.67
C VAL A 43 -4.88 -1.25 -2.57
N ILE A 44 -3.95 -0.35 -2.91
CA ILE A 44 -3.03 0.28 -1.95
C ILE A 44 -3.81 1.05 -0.88
N LYS A 45 -4.82 1.82 -1.26
CA LYS A 45 -5.67 2.52 -0.30
C LYS A 45 -6.37 1.55 0.66
N ASN A 46 -6.97 0.48 0.14
CA ASN A 46 -7.70 -0.49 0.96
C ASN A 46 -6.82 -1.24 1.95
N VAL A 47 -5.59 -1.61 1.55
CA VAL A 47 -4.64 -2.30 2.44
C VAL A 47 -3.95 -1.39 3.45
N MET A 48 -4.06 -0.08 3.27
CA MET A 48 -3.51 0.90 4.21
C MET A 48 -4.60 1.37 5.17
N ASP A 49 -5.82 1.58 4.71
CA ASP A 49 -6.92 2.03 5.57
C ASP A 49 -7.49 0.91 6.47
N GLU A 50 -6.93 -0.31 6.40
CA GLU A 50 -7.37 -1.51 7.14
C GLU A 50 -8.89 -1.73 7.08
N THR A 51 -9.44 -1.73 5.87
CA THR A 51 -10.86 -1.97 5.60
C THR A 51 -11.24 -3.45 5.66
N THR A 52 -12.53 -3.77 5.65
CA THR A 52 -13.04 -5.15 5.46
C THR A 52 -12.56 -5.79 4.15
N SER A 53 -12.16 -5.00 3.15
CA SER A 53 -11.58 -5.47 1.89
C SER A 53 -10.06 -5.65 1.92
N THR A 54 -9.39 -5.34 3.04
CA THR A 54 -7.94 -5.51 3.21
C THR A 54 -7.42 -6.89 2.83
N PRO A 55 -8.02 -8.03 3.23
CA PRO A 55 -7.49 -9.34 2.84
C PRO A 55 -7.52 -9.55 1.33
N ALA A 56 -8.62 -9.20 0.66
CA ALA A 56 -8.74 -9.32 -0.80
C ALA A 56 -7.76 -8.37 -1.54
N ALA A 57 -7.59 -7.16 -1.02
CA ALA A 57 -6.64 -6.20 -1.57
C ALA A 57 -5.18 -6.65 -1.34
N ALA A 58 -4.87 -7.25 -0.18
CA ALA A 58 -3.55 -7.81 0.11
C ALA A 58 -3.21 -8.98 -0.83
N GLU A 59 -4.18 -9.85 -1.12
CA GLU A 59 -3.99 -10.93 -2.10
C GLU A 59 -3.74 -10.39 -3.52
N ARG A 60 -4.49 -9.37 -3.95
CA ARG A 60 -4.22 -8.71 -5.24
C ARG A 60 -2.85 -8.06 -5.27
N LEU A 61 -2.48 -7.34 -4.21
CA LEU A 61 -1.16 -6.73 -4.10
C LEU A 61 -0.07 -7.79 -4.15
N LYS A 62 -0.23 -8.92 -3.45
CA LYS A 62 0.71 -10.04 -3.50
C LYS A 62 0.84 -10.63 -4.91
N SER A 63 -0.26 -10.79 -5.64
CA SER A 63 -0.25 -11.24 -7.04
C SER A 63 0.50 -10.28 -7.96
N MET A 64 0.25 -8.97 -7.82
CA MET A 64 0.98 -7.93 -8.54
C MET A 64 2.47 -7.96 -8.20
N LEU A 65 2.80 -8.06 -6.91
CA LEU A 65 4.17 -8.13 -6.41
C LEU A 65 4.91 -9.38 -6.90
N SER A 66 4.21 -10.49 -7.13
CA SER A 66 4.81 -11.68 -7.74
C SER A 66 5.17 -11.48 -9.22
N LYS A 67 4.57 -10.49 -9.90
CA LYS A 67 4.83 -10.16 -11.30
C LYS A 67 5.89 -9.08 -11.47
N VAL A 68 6.19 -8.32 -10.43
CA VAL A 68 7.24 -7.29 -10.49
C VAL A 68 8.62 -7.91 -10.31
N GLY A 69 9.65 -7.25 -10.84
CA GLY A 69 11.04 -7.71 -10.66
C GLY A 69 11.49 -7.70 -9.20
N LYS A 70 12.51 -8.50 -8.87
CA LYS A 70 13.07 -8.63 -7.50
C LYS A 70 13.36 -7.29 -6.82
N SER A 71 13.93 -6.34 -7.56
CA SER A 71 14.22 -4.99 -7.04
C SER A 71 12.95 -4.23 -6.65
N THR A 72 11.91 -4.30 -7.49
CA THR A 72 10.60 -3.67 -7.25
C THR A 72 9.90 -4.32 -6.06
N TYR A 73 9.98 -5.65 -5.96
CA TYR A 73 9.44 -6.41 -4.84
C TYR A 73 10.07 -5.99 -3.51
N ASP A 74 11.40 -5.93 -3.44
CA ASP A 74 12.13 -5.60 -2.21
C ASP A 74 11.78 -4.19 -1.69
N VAL A 75 11.73 -3.22 -2.59
CA VAL A 75 11.32 -1.85 -2.27
C VAL A 75 9.86 -1.81 -1.82
N ALA A 76 8.96 -2.52 -2.50
CA ALA A 76 7.55 -2.55 -2.12
C ALA A 76 7.34 -3.18 -0.74
N ILE A 77 8.01 -4.28 -0.44
CA ILE A 77 7.99 -4.94 0.87
C ILE A 77 8.50 -4.01 1.96
N LYS A 78 9.57 -3.26 1.70
CA LYS A 78 10.10 -2.29 2.66
C LYS A 78 9.09 -1.18 2.96
N ILE A 79 8.46 -0.62 1.94
CA ILE A 79 7.42 0.40 2.10
C ILE A 79 6.24 -0.18 2.89
N ILE A 80 5.78 -1.38 2.54
CA ILE A 80 4.68 -2.06 3.24
C ILE A 80 5.04 -2.36 4.70
N GLY A 81 6.28 -2.76 4.97
CA GLY A 81 6.78 -2.98 6.33
C GLY A 81 6.78 -1.71 7.17
N ASP A 82 7.01 -0.55 6.55
CA ASP A 82 7.01 0.75 7.23
C ASP A 82 5.59 1.28 7.47
N ILE A 83 4.73 1.30 6.44
CA ILE A 83 3.44 2.00 6.45
C ILE A 83 2.19 1.13 6.32
N GLY A 84 2.36 -0.16 5.98
CA GLY A 84 1.27 -1.10 5.74
C GLY A 84 0.48 -1.47 6.99
N SER A 85 -0.77 -1.89 6.80
CA SER A 85 -1.63 -2.41 7.86
C SER A 85 -1.13 -3.74 8.42
N ALA A 86 -1.52 -4.06 9.66
CA ALA A 86 -1.08 -5.29 10.33
C ALA A 86 -1.56 -6.54 9.57
N THR A 87 -2.76 -6.49 9.00
CA THR A 87 -3.29 -7.56 8.14
C THR A 87 -2.42 -7.79 6.90
N LEU A 88 -1.95 -6.71 6.26
CA LEU A 88 -1.12 -6.80 5.07
C LEU A 88 0.24 -7.41 5.41
N LYS A 89 0.88 -6.96 6.50
CA LYS A 89 2.15 -7.52 6.98
C LYS A 89 2.01 -9.01 7.26
N LYS A 90 0.96 -9.40 8.00
CA LYS A 90 0.64 -10.81 8.28
C LYS A 90 0.43 -11.65 7.02
N MET A 91 -0.24 -11.11 6.00
CA MET A 91 -0.48 -11.80 4.71
C MET A 91 0.80 -11.99 3.88
N LEU A 92 1.76 -11.09 4.05
CA LEU A 92 3.05 -11.12 3.36
C LEU A 92 4.13 -11.85 4.16
N GLY A 93 3.85 -12.24 5.41
CA GLY A 93 4.82 -12.88 6.30
C GLY A 93 5.88 -11.92 6.86
N LEU A 94 5.52 -10.64 7.00
CA LEU A 94 6.34 -9.56 7.56
C LEU A 94 6.01 -9.28 9.02
#